data_AF-A0A0F3REU9-F1
#
_entry.id   AF-A0A0F3REU9-F1
#
_cell.length_a   1.000
_cell.length_b   1.000
_cell.length_c   1.000
_cell.angle_alpha   90.00
_cell.angle_beta   90.00
_cell.angle_gamma   90.00
#
_symmetry.space_group_name_H-M   'P 1'
#
loop_
_entity.id
_entity.type
_entity.pdbx_description
1 polymer ?
#
loop_
_entity_poly.entity_id
_entity_poly.type
_entity_poly.pdbx_seq_one_letter_code
_entity_poly.pdbx_strand_id
1 'polypeptide(L)'
;MVKNNLDDYTLRLIADYNCKIITMHSLTVPPQKQKCLDFDKSPLASLNIWIEQEITKLEKCGFDRKISFLILELVLENPFIKIYILQHIKEFKNLGCEILLGHSRKSYISAFYNSKASERDLEIIAISKYLMENVVDYLRVHNVIEHQRFFVADHMIHYIL
;
A
#
# COMPACT_ATOMS: atom_id res chain seq x y z
N MET A 1 -13.91 -0.21 -0.60
CA MET A 1 -14.14 0.63 -1.80
C MET A 1 -12.92 1.52 -2.02
N VAL A 2 -12.41 1.67 -3.26
CA VAL A 2 -11.26 2.55 -3.55
C VAL A 2 -11.74 3.98 -3.73
N LYS A 3 -11.35 4.89 -2.82
CA LYS A 3 -11.66 6.31 -2.94
C LYS A 3 -10.69 6.97 -3.90
N ASN A 4 -11.16 7.32 -5.10
CA ASN A 4 -10.48 8.28 -5.95
C ASN A 4 -11.28 9.58 -6.19
N ASN A 5 -12.56 9.67 -5.77
CA ASN A 5 -13.38 10.89 -5.90
C ASN A 5 -14.78 10.80 -5.22
N LEU A 6 -14.89 10.18 -4.05
CA LEU A 6 -16.17 10.14 -3.33
C LEU A 6 -16.41 11.48 -2.63
N ASP A 7 -17.62 12.00 -2.76
CA ASP A 7 -18.08 13.19 -2.04
C ASP A 7 -18.31 12.89 -0.54
N ASP A 8 -18.38 13.94 0.27
CA ASP A 8 -18.51 13.82 1.72
C ASP A 8 -19.82 13.17 2.17
N TYR A 9 -20.91 13.29 1.39
CA TYR A 9 -22.17 12.61 1.71
C TYR A 9 -22.04 11.10 1.53
N THR A 10 -21.47 10.66 0.41
CA THR A 10 -21.19 9.24 0.17
C THR A 10 -20.24 8.66 1.23
N LEU A 11 -19.22 9.42 1.64
CA LEU A 11 -18.30 9.00 2.70
C LEU A 11 -19.01 8.83 4.05
N ARG A 12 -19.86 9.77 4.45
CA ARG A 12 -20.66 9.67 5.68
C ARG A 12 -21.58 8.46 5.66
N LEU A 13 -22.26 8.22 4.53
CA LEU A 13 -23.13 7.06 4.39
C LEU A 13 -22.35 5.75 4.61
N ILE A 14 -21.15 5.62 4.03
CA ILE A 14 -20.30 4.43 4.23
C ILE A 14 -19.88 4.28 5.69
N ALA A 15 -19.51 5.40 6.34
CA ALA A 15 -19.15 5.41 7.75
C ALA A 15 -20.32 4.96 8.64
N ASP A 16 -21.55 5.39 8.34
CA ASP A 16 -22.75 5.00 9.08
C ASP A 16 -23.03 3.48 9.02
N TYR A 17 -22.65 2.83 7.92
CA TYR A 17 -22.70 1.36 7.79
C TYR A 17 -21.50 0.65 8.45
N ASN A 18 -20.65 1.36 9.20
CA ASN A 18 -19.42 0.85 9.82
C ASN A 18 -18.53 0.10 8.81
N CYS A 19 -18.53 0.56 7.56
CA CYS A 19 -17.81 -0.09 6.47
C CYS A 19 -16.36 0.37 6.42
N LYS A 20 -15.48 -0.61 6.23
CA LYS A 20 -14.05 -0.44 6.04
C LYS A 20 -13.76 0.23 4.66
N ILE A 21 -13.08 1.39 4.63
CA ILE A 21 -12.73 2.14 3.40
C ILE A 21 -11.24 2.09 3.10
N ILE A 22 -10.92 2.08 1.81
CA ILE A 22 -9.58 1.92 1.25
C ILE A 22 -9.25 3.20 0.44
N THR A 23 -8.25 3.96 0.86
CA THR A 23 -7.78 5.17 0.16
C THR A 23 -6.53 4.89 -0.65
N MET A 24 -6.43 5.40 -1.87
CA MET A 24 -5.29 5.14 -2.73
C MET A 24 -4.48 6.41 -2.99
N HIS A 25 -3.17 6.37 -2.78
CA HIS A 25 -2.31 7.49 -3.18
C HIS A 25 -2.09 7.47 -4.70
N SER A 26 -2.68 8.43 -5.41
CA SER A 26 -2.40 8.68 -6.82
C SER A 26 -2.09 10.16 -7.04
N LEU A 27 -0.96 10.45 -7.71
CA LEU A 27 -0.61 11.83 -8.04
C LEU A 27 -1.57 12.45 -9.07
N THR A 28 -2.21 11.60 -9.87
CA THR A 28 -3.17 11.97 -10.92
C THR A 28 -4.17 10.84 -11.12
N VAL A 29 -5.41 11.18 -11.47
CA VAL A 29 -6.42 10.22 -11.89
C VAL A 29 -6.93 10.64 -13.28
N PRO A 30 -6.61 9.91 -14.36
CA PRO A 30 -5.79 8.69 -14.41
C PRO A 30 -4.29 8.99 -14.12
N PRO A 31 -3.50 7.98 -13.71
CA PRO A 31 -2.07 8.16 -13.47
C PRO A 31 -1.33 8.66 -14.72
N GLN A 32 -0.58 9.76 -14.59
CA GLN A 32 0.18 10.41 -15.65
C GLN A 32 1.68 10.21 -15.46
N LYS A 33 2.31 9.57 -16.46
CA LYS A 33 3.76 9.22 -16.58
C LYS A 33 4.78 10.34 -16.33
N GLN A 34 4.32 11.56 -16.18
CA GLN A 34 5.12 12.78 -16.12
C GLN A 34 5.02 13.46 -14.76
N LYS A 35 4.10 13.04 -13.88
CA LYS A 35 3.99 13.56 -12.51
C LYS A 35 4.53 12.53 -11.54
N CYS A 36 5.76 12.75 -11.09
CA CYS A 36 6.39 11.98 -10.02
C CYS A 36 6.38 12.78 -8.71
N LEU A 37 6.47 12.08 -7.57
CA LEU A 37 6.80 12.73 -6.31
C LEU A 37 8.17 13.40 -6.48
N ASP A 38 8.22 14.69 -6.12
CA ASP A 38 9.40 15.51 -6.30
C ASP A 38 10.48 15.11 -5.29
N PHE A 39 11.67 14.76 -5.77
CA PHE A 39 12.75 14.21 -4.92
C PHE A 39 13.40 15.28 -4.03
N ASP A 40 13.28 16.56 -4.42
CA ASP A 40 13.77 17.70 -3.63
C ASP A 40 13.03 17.85 -2.30
N LYS A 41 11.88 17.20 -2.15
CA LYS A 41 11.13 17.08 -0.89
C LYS A 41 11.05 15.60 -0.54
N SER A 42 11.68 15.20 0.57
CA SER A 42 11.68 13.80 1.08
C SER A 42 10.39 13.02 0.68
N PRO A 43 10.48 11.97 -0.17
CA PRO A 43 9.32 11.24 -0.65
C PRO A 43 8.44 10.69 0.48
N LEU A 44 9.08 10.29 1.58
CA LEU A 44 8.42 9.80 2.79
C LEU A 44 7.66 10.92 3.51
N ALA A 45 8.25 12.12 3.61
CA ALA A 45 7.59 13.27 4.21
C ALA A 45 6.36 13.71 3.41
N SER A 46 6.50 13.80 2.08
CA SER A 46 5.39 14.14 1.17
C SER A 46 4.25 13.14 1.30
N LEU A 47 4.60 11.85 1.36
CA LEU A 47 3.63 10.78 1.53
C LEU A 47 2.96 10.82 2.91
N ASN A 48 3.70 11.03 3.99
CA ASN A 48 3.16 11.18 5.34
C ASN A 48 2.18 12.35 5.45
N ILE A 49 2.51 13.50 4.85
CA ILE A 49 1.62 14.66 4.80
C ILE A 49 0.29 14.30 4.11
N TRP A 50 0.37 13.64 2.94
CA TRP A 50 -0.84 13.20 2.23
C TRP A 50 -1.65 12.20 3.05
N ILE A 51 -1.00 11.24 3.69
CA ILE A 51 -1.66 10.23 4.52
C ILE A 51 -2.44 10.90 5.65
N GLU A 52 -1.80 11.79 6.41
CA GLU A 52 -2.46 12.49 7.53
C GLU A 52 -3.62 13.36 7.06
N GLN A 53 -3.50 14.01 5.89
CA GLN A 53 -4.60 14.77 5.30
C GLN A 53 -5.79 13.87 4.93
N GLU A 54 -5.54 12.70 4.34
CA GLU A 54 -6.60 11.76 4.00
C GLU A 54 -7.26 11.16 5.24
N ILE A 55 -6.48 10.78 6.25
CA ILE A 55 -7.00 10.31 7.55
C ILE A 55 -7.90 11.38 8.16
N THR A 56 -7.43 12.63 8.25
CA THR A 56 -8.20 13.75 8.80
C THR A 56 -9.51 13.97 8.04
N LYS A 57 -9.51 13.81 6.71
CA LYS A 57 -10.72 13.93 5.89
C LYS A 57 -11.72 12.82 6.20
N LEU A 58 -11.25 11.58 6.35
CA LEU A 58 -12.10 10.45 6.70
C LEU A 58 -12.67 10.58 8.12
N GLU A 59 -11.86 10.99 9.09
CA GLU A 59 -12.32 11.23 10.47
C GLU A 59 -13.47 12.25 10.51
N LYS A 60 -13.37 13.35 9.73
CA LYS A 60 -14.45 14.35 9.59
C LYS A 60 -15.74 13.79 8.97
N CYS A 61 -15.64 12.69 8.24
CA CYS A 61 -16.78 11.98 7.65
C CYS A 61 -17.34 10.87 8.56
N GLY A 62 -16.80 10.69 9.77
CA GLY A 62 -17.30 9.72 10.75
C GLY A 62 -16.56 8.38 10.77
N PHE A 63 -15.44 8.25 10.05
CA PHE A 63 -14.65 7.03 10.10
C PHE A 63 -13.73 7.01 11.32
N ASP A 64 -13.61 5.85 11.99
CA ASP A 64 -12.62 5.62 13.05
C ASP A 64 -11.24 5.33 12.45
N ARG A 65 -10.21 6.04 12.93
CA ARG A 65 -8.80 5.89 12.50
C ARG A 65 -8.31 4.44 12.54
N LYS A 66 -8.69 3.67 13.56
CA LYS A 66 -8.30 2.25 13.74
C LYS A 66 -9.03 1.30 12.79
N ILE A 67 -10.22 1.69 12.33
CA ILE A 67 -11.09 0.87 11.46
C ILE A 67 -10.90 1.26 9.97
N SER A 68 -10.27 2.41 9.70
CA SER A 68 -10.04 2.94 8.36
C SER A 68 -8.77 2.36 7.73
N PHE A 69 -8.86 1.82 6.50
CA PHE A 69 -7.70 1.27 5.80
C PHE A 69 -6.97 2.39 5.11
N LEU A 70 -5.70 2.49 5.41
CA LEU A 70 -4.78 3.17 4.53
C LEU A 70 -4.24 2.18 3.51
N ILE A 71 -4.59 2.38 2.23
CA ILE A 71 -3.96 1.65 1.15
C ILE A 71 -2.82 2.48 0.58
N LEU A 72 -1.61 2.03 0.86
CA LEU A 72 -0.45 2.53 0.15
C LEU A 72 -0.30 1.81 -1.19
N GLU A 73 -1.27 1.93 -2.10
CA GLU A 73 -0.98 1.58 -3.50
C GLU A 73 -0.15 2.72 -4.08
N LEU A 74 1.17 2.61 -3.90
CA LEU A 74 2.14 3.52 -4.50
C LEU A 74 2.02 3.43 -6.01
N VAL A 75 1.18 4.26 -6.62
CA VAL A 75 1.22 4.49 -8.06
C VAL A 75 2.34 5.49 -8.31
N LEU A 76 3.57 4.99 -8.15
CA LEU A 76 4.80 5.73 -8.37
C LEU A 76 5.49 5.18 -9.60
N GLU A 77 5.94 6.11 -10.43
CA GLU A 77 6.43 5.81 -11.76
C GLU A 77 7.94 5.61 -11.75
N ASN A 78 8.64 6.36 -10.90
CA ASN A 78 10.05 6.12 -10.65
C ASN A 78 10.22 4.84 -9.80
N PRO A 79 10.84 3.79 -10.36
CA PRO A 79 10.99 2.53 -9.65
C PRO A 79 11.88 2.64 -8.41
N PHE A 80 12.85 3.55 -8.41
CA PHE A 80 13.73 3.80 -7.26
C PHE A 80 12.99 4.46 -6.10
N ILE A 81 12.04 5.37 -6.36
CA ILE A 81 11.19 5.94 -5.30
C ILE A 81 10.36 4.84 -4.66
N LYS A 82 9.78 3.94 -5.47
CA LYS A 82 8.99 2.83 -4.93
C LYS A 82 9.87 1.92 -4.08
N ILE A 83 11.05 1.53 -4.55
CA ILE A 83 11.99 0.72 -3.78
C ILE A 83 12.38 1.42 -2.47
N TYR A 84 12.67 2.72 -2.53
CA TYR A 84 12.98 3.53 -1.35
C TYR A 84 11.85 3.51 -0.33
N ILE A 85 10.60 3.70 -0.74
CA ILE A 85 9.46 3.65 0.19
C ILE A 85 9.26 2.23 0.75
N LEU A 86 9.45 1.18 -0.06
CA LEU A 86 9.40 -0.20 0.44
C LEU A 86 10.48 -0.43 1.51
N GLN A 87 11.72 0.02 1.28
CA GLN A 87 12.81 -0.08 2.26
C GLN A 87 12.51 0.66 3.57
N HIS A 88 11.79 1.78 3.48
CA HIS A 88 11.43 2.63 4.61
C HIS A 88 10.01 2.40 5.13
N ILE A 89 9.36 1.28 4.76
CA ILE A 89 7.95 1.04 5.09
C ILE A 89 7.69 1.11 6.60
N LYS A 90 8.66 0.74 7.44
CA LYS A 90 8.56 0.80 8.91
C LYS A 90 8.24 2.19 9.47
N GLU A 91 8.52 3.26 8.73
CA GLU A 91 8.21 4.64 9.14
C GLU A 91 6.70 4.88 9.25
N PHE A 92 5.89 4.06 8.58
CA PHE A 92 4.43 4.14 8.60
C PHE A 92 3.79 3.41 9.80
N LYS A 93 4.58 2.82 10.72
CA LYS A 93 4.06 2.08 11.89
C LYS A 93 3.08 2.87 12.75
N ASN A 94 3.30 4.18 12.86
CA ASN A 94 2.62 5.04 13.83
C ASN A 94 1.43 5.81 13.24
N LEU A 95 0.96 5.43 12.04
CA LEU A 95 -0.17 6.10 11.39
C LEU A 95 -1.51 5.84 12.08
N GLY A 96 -1.59 4.82 12.94
CA GLY A 96 -2.80 4.48 13.70
C GLY A 96 -3.93 3.86 12.87
N CYS A 97 -3.63 3.41 11.65
CA CYS A 97 -4.53 2.75 10.72
C CYS A 97 -3.90 1.47 10.16
N GLU A 98 -4.74 0.56 9.66
CA GLU A 98 -4.29 -0.66 8.97
C GLU A 98 -3.68 -0.31 7.60
N ILE A 99 -2.54 -0.90 7.25
CA ILE A 99 -1.81 -0.67 6.00
C ILE A 99 -2.04 -1.82 5.03
N LEU A 100 -2.61 -1.52 3.86
CA LEU A 100 -2.60 -2.44 2.71
C LEU A 100 -1.62 -1.96 1.64
N LEU A 101 -0.80 -2.89 1.12
CA LEU A 101 0.17 -2.59 0.08
C LEU A 101 -0.07 -3.43 -1.19
N GLY A 102 -0.16 -2.74 -2.33
CA GLY A 102 -0.28 -3.34 -3.66
C GLY A 102 1.03 -3.31 -4.43
N HIS A 103 1.94 -4.25 -4.14
CA HIS A 103 3.26 -4.34 -4.79
C HIS A 103 3.30 -5.36 -5.96
N SER A 104 2.40 -6.33 -5.96
CA SER A 104 2.42 -7.48 -6.89
C SER A 104 2.47 -7.09 -8.38
N ARG A 105 3.41 -7.69 -9.13
CA ARG A 105 3.61 -7.60 -10.58
C ARG A 105 3.80 -6.18 -11.15
N LYS A 106 4.05 -5.19 -10.30
CA LYS A 106 4.26 -3.79 -10.72
C LYS A 106 5.61 -3.61 -11.45
N SER A 107 5.71 -2.56 -12.27
CA SER A 107 6.85 -2.28 -13.15
C SER A 107 8.18 -2.03 -12.43
N TYR A 108 8.18 -1.64 -11.15
CA TYR A 108 9.42 -1.32 -10.43
C TYR A 108 10.40 -2.48 -10.31
N ILE A 109 9.91 -3.71 -10.42
CA ILE A 109 10.73 -4.92 -10.40
C ILE A 109 11.73 -4.92 -11.56
N SER A 110 11.34 -4.36 -12.71
CA SER A 110 12.22 -4.21 -13.87
C SER A 110 13.47 -3.37 -13.60
N ALA A 111 13.54 -2.62 -12.49
CA ALA A 111 14.75 -1.88 -12.11
C ALA A 111 15.86 -2.78 -11.54
N PHE A 112 15.54 -3.99 -11.08
CA PHE A 112 16.53 -4.94 -10.53
C PHE A 112 16.41 -6.35 -11.12
N TYR A 113 15.29 -6.70 -11.74
CA TYR A 113 15.12 -7.95 -12.48
C TYR A 113 14.17 -7.79 -13.66
N ASN A 114 14.66 -8.03 -14.87
CA ASN A 114 13.88 -7.83 -16.09
C ASN A 114 13.05 -9.08 -16.43
N SER A 115 11.76 -9.05 -16.09
CA SER A 115 10.80 -10.10 -16.41
C SER A 115 9.43 -9.53 -16.81
N LYS A 116 8.60 -10.34 -17.47
CA LYS A 116 7.21 -9.96 -17.77
C LYS A 116 6.42 -9.87 -16.47
N ALA A 117 5.35 -9.08 -16.45
CA ALA A 117 4.52 -8.91 -15.26
C ALA A 117 4.04 -10.26 -14.66
N SER A 118 3.65 -11.21 -15.50
CA SER A 118 3.19 -12.56 -15.10
C SER A 118 4.27 -13.45 -14.49
N GLU A 119 5.55 -13.11 -14.65
CA GLU A 119 6.70 -13.93 -14.24
C GLU A 119 7.37 -13.37 -12.97
N ARG A 120 6.78 -12.36 -12.34
CA ARG A 120 7.34 -11.64 -11.19
C ARG A 120 6.98 -12.22 -9.82
N ASP A 121 6.31 -13.37 -9.78
CA ASP A 121 5.71 -13.86 -8.54
C ASP A 121 6.78 -14.23 -7.49
N LEU A 122 7.96 -14.72 -7.93
CA LEU A 122 9.07 -15.05 -7.04
C LEU A 122 9.61 -13.81 -6.31
N GLU A 123 9.92 -12.74 -7.03
CA GLU A 123 10.39 -11.48 -6.44
C GLU A 123 9.31 -10.88 -5.53
N ILE A 124 8.04 -11.00 -5.94
CA ILE A 124 6.91 -10.51 -5.15
C ILE A 124 6.76 -11.27 -3.84
N ILE A 125 6.97 -12.58 -3.81
CA ILE A 125 6.91 -13.37 -2.56
C ILE A 125 8.02 -12.95 -1.60
N ALA A 126 9.24 -12.75 -2.09
CA ALA A 126 10.35 -12.25 -1.26
C ALA A 126 10.04 -10.86 -0.66
N ILE A 127 9.48 -9.97 -1.47
CA ILE A 127 9.07 -8.64 -1.01
C ILE A 127 7.88 -8.74 -0.05
N SER A 128 6.89 -9.60 -0.32
CA SER A 128 5.75 -9.86 0.55
C SER A 128 6.19 -10.27 1.95
N LYS A 129 7.18 -11.17 2.07
CA LYS A 129 7.73 -11.57 3.37
C LYS A 129 8.26 -10.37 4.15
N TYR A 130 9.15 -9.60 3.52
CA TYR A 130 9.73 -8.40 4.14
C TYR A 130 8.65 -7.42 4.61
N LEU A 131 7.59 -7.22 3.82
CA LEU A 131 6.51 -6.30 4.16
C LEU A 131 5.70 -6.77 5.38
N MET A 132 5.36 -8.06 5.44
CA MET A 132 4.60 -8.67 6.55
C MET A 132 5.38 -8.69 7.86
N GLU A 133 6.70 -8.83 7.81
CA GLU A 133 7.56 -8.76 9.01
C GLU A 133 7.67 -7.34 9.59
N ASN A 134 7.22 -6.32 8.85
CA ASN A 134 7.31 -4.92 9.27
C ASN A 134 5.98 -4.35 9.76
N VAL A 135 5.30 -3.56 8.94
CA VAL A 135 4.13 -2.75 9.35
C VAL A 135 2.93 -2.92 8.43
N VAL A 136 3.01 -3.84 7.46
CA VAL A 136 1.93 -4.06 6.49
C VAL A 136 0.97 -5.11 7.03
N ASP A 137 -0.29 -4.73 7.17
CA ASP A 137 -1.35 -5.61 7.67
C ASP A 137 -1.97 -6.46 6.55
N TYR A 138 -2.03 -5.92 5.33
CA TYR A 138 -2.65 -6.59 4.18
C TYR A 138 -1.78 -6.50 2.92
N LEU A 139 -1.65 -7.61 2.22
CA LEU A 139 -1.01 -7.67 0.90
C LEU A 139 -2.06 -7.83 -0.20
N ARG A 140 -1.99 -6.98 -1.23
CA ARG A 140 -2.76 -7.18 -2.46
C ARG A 140 -1.87 -7.84 -3.52
N VAL A 141 -2.16 -9.11 -3.82
CA VAL A 141 -1.33 -9.95 -4.70
C VAL A 141 -2.13 -10.59 -5.83
N HIS A 142 -1.46 -10.89 -6.95
CA HIS A 142 -2.09 -11.57 -8.09
C HIS A 142 -2.11 -13.09 -7.90
N ASN A 143 -1.02 -13.69 -7.43
CA ASN A 143 -0.89 -15.13 -7.23
C ASN A 143 -1.09 -15.50 -5.76
N VAL A 144 -2.35 -15.64 -5.35
CA VAL A 144 -2.72 -15.93 -3.96
C VAL A 144 -2.22 -17.31 -3.51
N ILE A 145 -2.31 -18.32 -4.38
CA ILE A 145 -1.97 -19.71 -4.04
C ILE A 145 -0.49 -19.82 -3.67
N GLU A 146 0.42 -19.22 -4.43
CA GLU A 146 1.85 -19.28 -4.12
C GLU A 146 2.22 -18.50 -2.86
N HIS A 147 1.56 -17.36 -2.60
CA HIS A 147 1.74 -16.63 -1.34
C HIS A 147 1.29 -17.46 -0.15
N GLN A 148 0.12 -18.11 -0.24
CA GLN A 148 -0.37 -19.00 0.82
C GLN A 148 0.60 -20.15 1.07
N ARG A 149 1.06 -20.83 0.02
CA ARG A 149 2.04 -21.92 0.14
C ARG A 149 3.33 -21.45 0.83
N PHE A 150 3.84 -20.30 0.41
CA PHE A 150 5.05 -19.72 1.01
C PHE A 150 4.85 -19.37 2.48
N PHE A 151 3.82 -18.60 2.84
CA PHE A 151 3.61 -18.15 4.22
C PHE A 151 3.24 -19.28 5.17
N VAL A 152 2.52 -20.31 4.71
CA VAL A 152 2.29 -21.52 5.52
C VAL A 152 3.63 -22.20 5.81
N ALA A 153 4.47 -22.42 4.80
CA ALA A 153 5.78 -23.04 5.00
C ALA A 153 6.68 -22.20 5.91
N ASP A 154 6.74 -20.88 5.69
CA ASP A 154 7.49 -19.93 6.50
C ASP A 154 7.03 -19.96 7.96
N HIS A 155 5.72 -19.97 8.20
CA HIS A 155 5.15 -20.05 9.54
C HIS A 155 5.53 -21.34 10.28
N MET A 156 5.45 -22.49 9.59
CA MET A 156 5.81 -23.80 10.17
C MET A 156 7.26 -23.85 10.66
N ILE A 157 8.18 -23.11 10.03
CA ILE A 157 9.60 -23.11 10.39
C ILE A 157 9.92 -22.10 11.50
N HIS A 158 9.24 -20.95 11.55
CA HIS A 158 9.60 -19.86 12.48
C HIS A 158 8.78 -19.84 13.78
N TYR A 159 7.59 -20.46 13.82
CA TYR A 159 6.65 -20.27 14.94
C TYR A 159 6.06 -21.55 15.55
N ILE A 160 6.42 -22.75 15.05
CA ILE A 160 5.83 -24.03 15.50
C ILE A 160 6.82 -24.92 16.30
N LEU A 161 7.92 -24.37 16.79
CA LEU A 161 8.81 -25.01 17.77
C LEU A 161 9.05 -24.08 18.96
#